data_AF-N1Z5P3-F1
#
_entry.id   AF-N1Z5P3-F1
#
_cell.length_a   1.000
_cell.length_b   1.000
_cell.length_c   1.000
_cell.angle_alpha   90.00
_cell.angle_beta   90.00
_cell.angle_gamma   90.00
#
_symmetry.space_group_name_H-M   'P 1'
#
loop_
_entity.id
_entity.type
_entity.pdbx_description
1 polymer ?
#
loop_
_entity_poly.entity_id
_entity_poly.type
_entity_poly.pdbx_seq_one_letter_code
_entity_poly.pdbx_strand_id
1 'polypeptide(L)'
;MPNKKYHISAEDLITILYRNSPSCLGFSENAIRNSEQYLGIKIPEVYRNFLLHSGNAEINDFLNHILFPDEISFSYDIIAENIQYKKQYWKKYDLSEKEKKNPYYILSQLPEDTWHTITKNYLVIWYENQGVFHAGILYDDLKLPDPPVYITVDDDFFQWCCCSNSTNSFLLSMIIEALLNGGKNIIKYNTFTTYETKQDINECLYTHHIDLEAFFPQNYFPYFCKNIRTCWDEKNKELFICLLKENIPNTLLFLKL
;
A
#
# COMPACT_ATOMS: atom_id res chain seq x y z
N MET A 1 3.55 -26.45 17.65
CA MET A 1 3.74 -25.21 16.86
C MET A 1 3.43 -24.04 17.78
N PRO A 2 4.18 -22.92 17.75
CA PRO A 2 3.77 -21.74 18.49
C PRO A 2 2.40 -21.29 17.96
N ASN A 3 1.40 -21.18 18.84
CA ASN A 3 0.03 -20.80 18.46
C ASN A 3 -0.10 -19.33 18.06
N LYS A 4 0.93 -18.52 18.34
CA LYS A 4 0.98 -17.09 18.06
C LYS A 4 2.00 -16.81 16.96
N LYS A 5 1.60 -16.08 15.93
CA LYS A 5 2.45 -15.60 14.83
C LYS A 5 2.62 -14.09 14.96
N TYR A 6 3.85 -13.64 15.08
CA TYR A 6 4.21 -12.21 15.24
C TYR A 6 4.64 -11.61 13.90
N HIS A 7 4.40 -10.31 13.74
CA HIS A 7 4.79 -9.53 12.56
C HIS A 7 4.31 -10.16 11.24
N ILE A 8 3.00 -10.49 11.21
CA ILE A 8 2.34 -11.04 10.04
C ILE A 8 2.44 -10.08 8.84
N SER A 9 2.51 -10.64 7.62
CA SER A 9 2.52 -9.87 6.37
C SER A 9 1.15 -9.26 6.05
N ALA A 10 1.07 -8.40 5.04
CA ALA A 10 -0.19 -7.90 4.51
C ALA A 10 -1.07 -9.03 3.97
N GLU A 11 -0.47 -10.02 3.30
CA GLU A 11 -1.14 -11.23 2.81
C GLU A 11 -1.70 -12.07 3.96
N ASP A 12 -0.90 -12.29 5.01
CA ASP A 12 -1.35 -12.98 6.22
C ASP A 12 -2.53 -12.25 6.85
N LEU A 13 -2.47 -10.92 6.95
CA LEU A 13 -3.52 -10.11 7.54
C LEU A 13 -4.84 -10.28 6.78
N ILE A 14 -4.83 -10.18 5.45
CA ILE A 14 -6.05 -10.41 4.63
C ILE A 14 -6.56 -11.83 4.82
N THR A 15 -5.66 -12.82 4.76
CA THR A 15 -6.03 -14.24 4.98
C THR A 15 -6.71 -14.44 6.34
N ILE A 16 -6.21 -13.78 7.39
CA ILE A 16 -6.79 -13.82 8.73
C ILE A 16 -8.16 -13.14 8.76
N LEU A 17 -8.27 -11.90 8.26
CA LEU A 17 -9.51 -11.12 8.26
C LEU A 17 -10.63 -11.81 7.47
N TYR A 18 -10.29 -12.45 6.35
CA TYR A 18 -11.24 -13.12 5.45
C TYR A 18 -11.35 -14.62 5.68
N ARG A 19 -10.82 -15.15 6.80
CA ARG A 19 -10.80 -16.61 7.10
C ARG A 19 -12.17 -17.31 7.04
N ASN A 20 -13.25 -16.55 7.23
CA ASN A 20 -14.64 -17.02 7.23
C ASN A 20 -15.40 -16.62 5.95
N SER A 21 -14.67 -16.26 4.89
CA SER A 21 -15.21 -15.85 3.59
C SER A 21 -14.99 -16.93 2.53
N PRO A 22 -15.99 -17.23 1.69
CA PRO A 22 -15.93 -18.33 0.72
C PRO A 22 -15.18 -18.00 -0.59
N SER A 23 -14.54 -16.83 -0.71
CA SER A 23 -14.07 -16.27 -1.98
C SER A 23 -12.56 -16.43 -2.24
N CYS A 24 -12.20 -16.50 -3.52
CA CYS A 24 -10.84 -16.25 -4.00
C CYS A 24 -10.51 -14.77 -3.76
N LEU A 25 -9.51 -14.50 -2.92
CA LEU A 25 -9.12 -13.14 -2.53
C LEU A 25 -8.04 -12.55 -3.43
N GLY A 26 -7.47 -13.33 -4.34
CA GLY A 26 -6.42 -12.87 -5.25
C GLY A 26 -6.81 -12.96 -6.72
N PHE A 27 -5.96 -12.37 -7.56
CA PHE A 27 -6.08 -12.40 -9.02
C PHE A 27 -5.53 -13.71 -9.59
N SER A 28 -5.97 -14.05 -10.80
CA SER A 28 -5.41 -15.21 -11.50
C SER A 28 -3.95 -14.98 -11.90
N GLU A 29 -3.14 -16.05 -11.86
CA GLU A 29 -1.77 -16.04 -12.37
C GLU A 29 -1.70 -15.54 -13.82
N ASN A 30 -2.72 -15.82 -14.65
CA ASN A 30 -2.76 -15.34 -16.03
C ASN A 30 -2.94 -13.82 -16.13
N ALA A 31 -3.76 -13.22 -15.27
CA ALA A 31 -3.94 -11.76 -15.23
C ALA A 31 -2.63 -11.05 -14.86
N ILE A 32 -1.93 -11.56 -13.85
CA ILE A 32 -0.63 -11.03 -13.42
C ILE A 32 0.42 -11.19 -14.54
N ARG A 33 0.49 -12.36 -15.18
CA ARG A 33 1.43 -12.60 -16.30
C ARG A 33 1.15 -11.71 -17.51
N ASN A 34 -0.11 -11.41 -17.80
CA ASN A 34 -0.47 -10.48 -18.88
C ASN A 34 0.01 -9.06 -18.57
N SER A 35 -0.15 -8.62 -17.31
CA SER A 35 0.38 -7.33 -16.84
C SER A 35 1.92 -7.28 -16.96
N GLU A 36 2.62 -8.30 -16.45
CA GLU A 36 4.09 -8.42 -16.56
C GLU A 36 4.55 -8.36 -18.03
N GLN A 37 3.85 -9.05 -18.94
CA GLN A 37 4.16 -9.05 -20.36
C GLN A 37 3.92 -7.67 -21.00
N TYR A 38 2.82 -7.00 -20.66
CA TYR A 38 2.49 -5.67 -21.17
C TYR A 38 3.52 -4.63 -20.72
N LEU A 39 3.87 -4.65 -19.43
CA LEU A 39 4.83 -3.72 -18.82
C LEU A 39 6.28 -4.03 -19.19
N GLY A 40 6.57 -5.23 -19.72
CA GLY A 40 7.94 -5.67 -20.03
C GLY A 40 8.81 -5.87 -18.79
N ILE A 41 8.22 -6.11 -17.62
CA ILE A 41 8.91 -6.32 -16.34
C ILE A 41 8.40 -7.57 -15.63
N LYS A 42 9.11 -8.00 -14.58
CA LYS A 42 8.51 -8.87 -13.55
C LYS A 42 8.04 -8.00 -12.40
N ILE A 43 6.82 -8.23 -11.93
CA ILE A 43 6.30 -7.53 -10.75
C ILE A 43 7.11 -8.01 -9.52
N PRO A 44 7.54 -7.11 -8.62
CA PRO A 44 8.29 -7.47 -7.42
C PRO A 44 7.61 -8.56 -6.59
N GLU A 45 8.40 -9.51 -6.08
CA GLU A 45 7.93 -10.76 -5.47
C GLU A 45 6.85 -10.55 -4.40
N VAL A 46 7.08 -9.63 -3.46
CA VAL A 46 6.12 -9.33 -2.39
C VAL A 46 4.80 -8.82 -2.94
N TYR A 47 4.84 -7.89 -3.89
CA TYR A 47 3.62 -7.33 -4.48
C TYR A 47 2.90 -8.36 -5.36
N ARG A 48 3.66 -9.15 -6.12
CA ARG A 48 3.14 -10.22 -6.97
C ARG A 48 2.41 -11.29 -6.16
N ASN A 49 3.01 -11.74 -5.06
CA ASN A 49 2.40 -12.71 -4.15
C ASN A 49 1.14 -12.13 -3.50
N PHE A 50 1.20 -10.86 -3.06
CA PHE A 50 0.04 -10.17 -2.55
C PHE A 50 -1.11 -10.14 -3.57
N LEU A 51 -0.84 -9.75 -4.83
CA LEU A 51 -1.85 -9.76 -5.90
C LEU A 51 -2.46 -11.16 -6.11
N LEU A 52 -1.61 -12.20 -6.15
CA LEU A 52 -2.02 -13.57 -6.39
C LEU A 52 -2.91 -14.15 -5.28
N HIS A 53 -2.66 -13.79 -4.03
CA HIS A 53 -3.34 -14.42 -2.89
C HIS A 53 -4.40 -13.52 -2.24
N SER A 54 -4.27 -12.20 -2.37
CA SER A 54 -5.01 -11.23 -1.55
C SER A 54 -5.41 -9.94 -2.28
N GLY A 55 -4.94 -9.71 -3.51
CA GLY A 55 -5.12 -8.44 -4.22
C GLY A 55 -6.56 -8.05 -4.50
N ASN A 56 -7.46 -9.02 -4.68
CA ASN A 56 -8.87 -8.84 -5.00
C ASN A 56 -9.78 -8.85 -3.75
N ALA A 57 -9.22 -8.74 -2.54
CA ALA A 57 -10.00 -8.61 -1.32
C ALA A 57 -10.71 -7.25 -1.28
N GLU A 58 -12.00 -7.23 -0.92
CA GLU A 58 -12.84 -6.03 -0.89
C GLU A 58 -12.23 -4.88 -0.05
N ILE A 59 -11.47 -5.20 0.99
CA ILE A 59 -10.81 -4.18 1.82
C ILE A 59 -9.73 -3.39 1.09
N ASN A 60 -9.15 -3.94 0.02
CA ASN A 60 -8.14 -3.27 -0.81
C ASN A 60 -8.75 -2.19 -1.73
N ASP A 61 -10.08 -2.11 -1.79
CA ASP A 61 -10.85 -1.14 -2.57
C ASP A 61 -11.88 -0.39 -1.69
N PHE A 62 -11.68 -0.40 -0.36
CA PHE A 62 -12.65 0.19 0.57
C PHE A 62 -12.47 1.69 0.78
N LEU A 63 -11.25 2.10 1.14
CA LEU A 63 -10.91 3.51 1.40
C LEU A 63 -10.03 4.07 0.28
N ASN A 64 -9.19 3.22 -0.27
CA ASN A 64 -8.26 3.54 -1.34
C ASN A 64 -8.20 2.32 -2.24
N HIS A 65 -7.59 2.44 -3.40
CA HIS A 65 -7.62 1.42 -4.42
C HIS A 65 -6.22 0.87 -4.69
N ILE A 66 -6.01 -0.41 -4.40
CA ILE A 66 -4.86 -1.16 -4.91
C ILE A 66 -5.18 -1.57 -6.35
N LEU A 67 -4.35 -1.15 -7.30
CA LEU A 67 -4.62 -1.35 -8.73
C LEU A 67 -4.68 -2.82 -9.10
N PHE A 68 -5.67 -3.16 -9.92
CA PHE A 68 -5.78 -4.48 -10.51
C PHE A 68 -4.66 -4.70 -11.53
N PRO A 69 -4.31 -5.96 -11.87
CA PRO A 69 -3.21 -6.24 -12.77
C PRO A 69 -3.26 -5.48 -14.11
N ASP A 70 -4.45 -5.25 -14.66
CA ASP A 70 -4.67 -4.52 -15.91
C ASP A 70 -4.68 -2.99 -15.78
N GLU A 71 -4.70 -2.46 -14.56
CA GLU A 71 -4.65 -1.02 -14.27
C GLU A 71 -3.24 -0.54 -13.89
N ILE A 72 -2.37 -1.45 -13.46
CA ILE A 72 -0.97 -1.16 -13.18
C ILE A 72 -0.29 -0.62 -14.46
N SER A 73 0.33 0.54 -14.33
CA SER A 73 1.00 1.24 -15.43
C SER A 73 2.22 2.00 -14.92
N PHE A 74 3.08 2.43 -15.84
CA PHE A 74 4.18 3.31 -15.49
C PHE A 74 3.69 4.77 -15.37
N SER A 75 4.28 5.52 -14.45
CA SER A 75 3.98 6.95 -14.31
C SER A 75 4.24 7.73 -15.60
N TYR A 76 5.19 7.28 -16.42
CA TYR A 76 5.42 7.87 -17.74
C TYR A 76 4.25 7.63 -18.70
N ASP A 77 3.62 6.46 -18.69
CA ASP A 77 2.43 6.20 -19.51
C ASP A 77 1.29 7.15 -19.11
N ILE A 78 1.05 7.29 -17.81
CA ILE A 78 0.03 8.22 -17.27
C ILE A 78 0.37 9.68 -17.64
N ILE A 79 1.64 10.08 -17.54
CA ILE A 79 2.07 11.42 -17.95
C ILE A 79 1.85 11.62 -19.46
N ALA A 80 2.15 10.63 -20.30
CA ALA A 80 1.98 10.71 -21.75
C ALA A 80 0.50 10.89 -22.13
N GLU A 81 -0.40 10.15 -21.49
CA GLU A 81 -1.85 10.29 -21.66
C GLU A 81 -2.33 11.69 -21.25
N ASN A 82 -1.87 12.17 -20.09
CA ASN A 82 -2.17 13.52 -19.61
C ASN A 82 -1.66 14.61 -20.55
N ILE A 83 -0.47 14.44 -21.13
CA ILE A 83 0.07 15.34 -22.16
C ILE A 83 -0.81 15.31 -23.40
N GLN A 84 -1.25 14.14 -23.86
CA GLN A 84 -2.10 14.02 -25.04
C GLN A 84 -3.43 14.76 -24.86
N TYR A 85 -4.05 14.63 -23.68
CA TYR A 85 -5.25 15.37 -23.34
C TYR A 85 -4.99 16.88 -23.33
N LYS A 86 -3.93 17.34 -22.66
CA LYS A 86 -3.57 18.77 -22.57
C LYS A 86 -3.16 19.37 -23.92
N LYS A 87 -2.54 18.61 -24.82
CA LYS A 87 -2.21 19.05 -26.20
C LYS A 87 -3.45 19.50 -26.98
N GLN A 88 -4.63 18.93 -26.70
CA GLN A 88 -5.87 19.38 -27.33
C GLN A 88 -6.26 20.79 -26.86
N TYR A 89 -6.08 21.06 -25.57
CA TYR A 89 -6.32 22.38 -24.97
C TYR A 89 -5.32 23.43 -25.45
N TRP A 90 -4.02 23.11 -25.45
CA TRP A 90 -2.96 24.02 -25.88
C TRP A 90 -3.02 24.43 -27.35
N LYS A 91 -3.65 23.62 -28.21
CA LYS A 91 -3.88 23.98 -29.61
C LYS A 91 -4.97 25.05 -29.79
N LYS A 92 -5.87 25.18 -28.83
CA LYS A 92 -7.06 26.04 -28.92
C LYS A 92 -6.84 27.43 -28.30
N TYR A 93 -5.90 27.53 -27.37
CA TYR A 93 -5.66 28.74 -26.60
C TYR A 93 -4.17 29.07 -26.55
N ASP A 94 -3.85 30.36 -26.60
CA ASP A 94 -2.47 30.80 -26.36
C ASP A 94 -2.06 30.46 -24.92
N LEU A 95 -0.92 29.77 -24.81
CA LEU A 95 -0.33 29.39 -23.54
C LEU A 95 0.24 30.59 -22.80
N SER A 96 -0.17 30.77 -21.55
CA SER A 96 0.44 31.73 -20.64
C SER A 96 1.87 31.31 -20.25
N GLU A 97 2.69 32.27 -19.80
CA GLU A 97 4.04 32.00 -19.30
C GLU A 97 4.05 31.06 -18.08
N LYS A 98 2.95 31.02 -17.31
CA LYS A 98 2.79 30.06 -16.20
C LYS A 98 2.62 28.63 -16.74
N GLU A 99 1.80 28.44 -17.77
CA GLU A 99 1.55 27.12 -18.35
C GLU A 99 2.78 26.58 -19.09
N LYS A 100 3.59 27.44 -19.71
CA LYS A 100 4.86 27.03 -20.32
C LYS A 100 5.88 26.51 -19.31
N LYS A 101 5.74 26.87 -18.03
CA LYS A 101 6.57 26.35 -16.93
C LYS A 101 5.99 25.09 -16.28
N ASN A 102 4.80 24.66 -16.68
CA ASN A 102 4.20 23.45 -16.15
C ASN A 102 4.99 22.21 -16.64
N PRO A 103 5.31 21.24 -15.77
CA PRO A 103 6.12 20.09 -16.17
C PRO A 103 5.49 19.24 -17.30
N TYR A 104 4.16 19.12 -17.38
CA TYR A 104 3.51 18.46 -18.50
C TYR A 104 3.84 19.14 -19.83
N TYR A 105 3.86 20.48 -19.86
CA TYR A 105 4.23 21.21 -21.07
C TYR A 105 5.70 21.00 -21.42
N ILE A 106 6.61 21.11 -20.44
CA ILE A 106 8.04 20.88 -20.64
C ILE A 106 8.28 19.49 -21.23
N LEU A 107 7.76 18.44 -20.59
CA LEU A 107 7.90 17.06 -21.05
C LEU A 107 7.29 16.83 -22.44
N SER A 108 6.21 17.54 -22.79
CA SER A 108 5.60 17.43 -24.12
C SER A 108 6.50 17.89 -25.27
N GLN A 109 7.54 18.68 -24.96
CA GLN A 109 8.55 19.17 -25.91
C GLN A 109 9.83 18.33 -25.91
N LEU A 110 9.92 17.33 -25.02
CA LEU A 110 11.11 16.51 -24.82
C LEU A 110 10.85 15.07 -25.29
N PRO A 111 11.85 14.40 -25.90
CA PRO A 111 11.84 12.96 -26.07
C PRO A 111 11.67 12.21 -24.74
N GLU A 112 10.89 11.13 -24.73
CA GLU A 112 10.54 10.38 -23.50
C GLU A 112 11.76 9.84 -22.75
N ASP A 113 12.80 9.40 -23.47
CA ASP A 113 14.06 8.93 -22.91
C ASP A 113 14.81 10.00 -22.08
N THR A 114 14.44 11.27 -22.20
CA THR A 114 15.00 12.40 -21.42
C THR A 114 14.13 12.84 -20.23
N TRP A 115 12.94 12.25 -20.04
CA TRP A 115 11.98 12.66 -18.99
C TRP A 115 12.50 12.52 -17.57
N HIS A 116 13.22 11.43 -17.29
CA HIS A 116 14.59 11.50 -16.81
C HIS A 116 15.03 12.57 -15.81
N THR A 117 15.18 13.73 -16.44
CA THR A 117 15.78 14.97 -15.96
C THR A 117 14.79 15.85 -15.19
N ILE A 118 13.50 15.57 -15.32
CA ILE A 118 12.39 16.26 -14.67
C ILE A 118 11.74 15.37 -13.61
N THR A 119 11.46 14.10 -13.94
CA THR A 119 10.87 13.12 -13.00
C THR A 119 11.42 11.72 -13.27
N LYS A 120 11.22 10.80 -12.33
CA LYS A 120 11.58 9.38 -12.47
C LYS A 120 10.36 8.57 -12.86
N ASN A 121 10.60 7.36 -13.37
CA ASN A 121 9.53 6.45 -13.73
C ASN A 121 9.20 5.53 -12.55
N TYR A 122 7.91 5.37 -12.27
CA TYR A 122 7.41 4.56 -11.16
C TYR A 122 6.35 3.59 -11.69
N LEU A 123 6.39 2.33 -11.24
CA LEU A 123 5.29 1.41 -11.42
C LEU A 123 4.19 1.81 -10.44
N VAL A 124 3.10 2.40 -10.92
CA VAL A 124 1.99 2.84 -10.08
C VAL A 124 1.17 1.63 -9.69
N ILE A 125 0.88 1.49 -8.39
CA ILE A 125 0.22 0.30 -7.81
C ILE A 125 -1.00 0.65 -6.96
N TRP A 126 -1.25 1.93 -6.72
CA TRP A 126 -2.28 2.38 -5.79
C TRP A 126 -2.66 3.83 -6.07
N TYR A 127 -3.93 4.18 -5.80
CA TYR A 127 -4.38 5.56 -5.67
C TYR A 127 -5.33 5.76 -4.47
N GLU A 128 -5.38 6.99 -3.95
CA GLU A 128 -6.36 7.43 -2.94
C GLU A 128 -7.74 7.63 -3.58
N ASN A 129 -8.83 7.40 -2.84
CA ASN A 129 -10.22 7.39 -3.36
C ASN A 129 -10.60 8.50 -4.36
N GLN A 130 -10.06 9.71 -4.21
CA GLN A 130 -10.36 10.84 -5.10
C GLN A 130 -9.48 10.87 -6.36
N GLY A 131 -8.56 9.92 -6.50
CA GLY A 131 -7.59 9.80 -7.59
C GLY A 131 -6.51 10.87 -7.54
N VAL A 132 -6.30 11.49 -6.37
CA VAL A 132 -5.39 12.64 -6.24
C VAL A 132 -3.97 12.17 -5.93
N PHE A 133 -3.83 11.33 -4.91
CA PHE A 133 -2.54 10.75 -4.54
C PHE A 133 -2.35 9.38 -5.18
N HIS A 134 -1.16 9.13 -5.69
CA HIS A 134 -0.76 7.86 -6.27
C HIS A 134 0.47 7.35 -5.56
N ALA A 135 0.58 6.03 -5.44
CA ALA A 135 1.76 5.39 -4.88
C ALA A 135 2.32 4.36 -5.86
N GLY A 136 3.63 4.25 -5.88
CA GLY A 136 4.35 3.43 -6.85
C GLY A 136 5.75 3.04 -6.41
N ILE A 137 6.30 2.08 -7.14
CA ILE A 137 7.64 1.53 -6.93
C ILE A 137 8.57 2.16 -7.98
N LEU A 138 9.69 2.72 -7.56
CA LEU A 138 10.68 3.29 -8.48
C LEU A 138 11.18 2.22 -9.45
N TYR A 139 11.27 2.55 -10.75
CA TYR A 139 11.66 1.60 -11.79
C TYR A 139 12.98 0.86 -11.48
N ASP A 140 13.98 1.57 -10.98
CA ASP A 140 15.29 0.99 -10.66
C ASP A 140 15.27 0.01 -9.47
N ASP A 141 14.21 0.06 -8.65
CA ASP A 141 13.99 -0.76 -7.46
C ASP A 141 13.13 -1.99 -7.76
N LEU A 142 12.55 -2.14 -8.96
CA LEU A 142 11.72 -3.30 -9.34
C LEU A 142 12.45 -4.65 -9.25
N LYS A 143 13.78 -4.62 -9.22
CA LYS A 143 14.64 -5.80 -9.01
C LYS A 143 14.66 -6.29 -7.57
N LEU A 144 14.25 -5.47 -6.60
CA LEU A 144 14.17 -5.84 -5.20
C LEU A 144 12.91 -6.70 -4.97
N PRO A 145 12.97 -7.75 -4.14
CA PRO A 145 11.80 -8.58 -3.85
C PRO A 145 10.73 -7.82 -3.06
N ASP A 146 11.15 -6.93 -2.16
CA ASP A 146 10.29 -6.06 -1.34
C ASP A 146 10.77 -4.61 -1.45
N PRO A 147 10.46 -3.92 -2.57
CA PRO A 147 11.01 -2.60 -2.83
C PRO A 147 10.35 -1.51 -1.96
N PRO A 148 11.02 -0.34 -1.81
CA PRO A 148 10.39 0.86 -1.29
C PRO A 148 9.20 1.32 -2.15
N VAL A 149 8.27 2.01 -1.50
CA VAL A 149 7.09 2.64 -2.12
C VAL A 149 7.17 4.15 -1.92
N TYR A 150 6.87 4.86 -2.99
CA TYR A 150 6.86 6.32 -3.08
C TYR A 150 5.42 6.78 -3.30
N ILE A 151 5.07 7.95 -2.77
CA ILE A 151 3.77 8.59 -2.98
C ILE A 151 3.97 9.94 -3.67
N THR A 152 3.03 10.34 -4.52
CA THR A 152 3.02 11.65 -5.17
C THR A 152 2.88 12.77 -4.15
N VAL A 153 3.44 13.94 -4.48
CA VAL A 153 3.33 15.18 -3.70
C VAL A 153 2.68 16.24 -4.57
N ASP A 154 1.90 17.14 -3.96
CA ASP A 154 1.25 18.27 -4.64
C ASP A 154 0.37 17.88 -5.85
N ASP A 155 -0.28 16.71 -5.77
CA ASP A 155 -1.25 16.20 -6.74
C ASP A 155 -0.69 16.05 -8.17
N ASP A 156 0.62 15.76 -8.29
CA ASP A 156 1.30 15.57 -9.58
C ASP A 156 2.18 14.31 -9.67
N PHE A 157 2.56 13.91 -10.89
CA PHE A 157 3.44 12.75 -11.14
C PHE A 157 4.94 13.14 -11.25
N PHE A 158 5.29 14.37 -10.86
CA PHE A 158 6.65 14.92 -10.99
C PHE A 158 7.41 14.91 -9.68
N GLN A 159 6.71 15.05 -8.56
CA GLN A 159 7.27 15.00 -7.23
C GLN A 159 6.80 13.76 -6.47
N TRP A 160 7.76 13.06 -5.89
CA TRP A 160 7.53 11.82 -5.16
C TRP A 160 8.34 11.83 -3.88
N CYS A 161 7.76 11.33 -2.79
CA CYS A 161 8.48 11.10 -1.55
C CYS A 161 8.37 9.63 -1.14
N CYS A 162 9.46 9.08 -0.59
CA CYS A 162 9.45 7.71 -0.08
C CYS A 162 8.52 7.65 1.14
N CYS A 163 7.41 6.91 1.02
CA CYS A 163 6.43 6.75 2.10
C CYS A 163 6.62 5.42 2.84
N SER A 164 7.27 4.43 2.23
CA SER A 164 7.62 3.16 2.87
C SER A 164 8.90 2.59 2.28
N ASN A 165 9.74 1.96 3.11
CA ASN A 165 10.92 1.23 2.67
C ASN A 165 10.64 -0.25 2.33
N SER A 166 9.37 -0.66 2.37
CA SER A 166 8.90 -2.02 2.08
C SER A 166 7.49 -1.97 1.48
N THR A 167 7.26 -2.74 0.43
CA THR A 167 5.96 -2.87 -0.23
C THR A 167 4.98 -3.62 0.66
N ASN A 168 5.40 -4.70 1.31
CA ASN A 168 4.57 -5.41 2.29
C ASN A 168 4.02 -4.46 3.35
N SER A 169 4.85 -3.51 3.76
CA SER A 169 4.57 -2.61 4.88
C SER A 169 3.65 -1.47 4.48
N PHE A 170 3.82 -0.97 3.25
CA PHE A 170 2.87 -0.08 2.62
C PHE A 170 1.49 -0.75 2.57
N LEU A 171 1.40 -1.96 2.00
CA LEU A 171 0.14 -2.72 1.89
C LEU A 171 -0.51 -2.98 3.26
N LEU A 172 0.29 -3.38 4.26
CA LEU A 172 -0.19 -3.58 5.63
C LEU A 172 -0.78 -2.29 6.21
N SER A 173 -0.10 -1.16 6.01
CA SER A 173 -0.58 0.15 6.48
C SER A 173 -1.90 0.55 5.82
N MET A 174 -2.09 0.21 4.53
CA MET A 174 -3.33 0.48 3.80
C MET A 174 -4.51 -0.31 4.36
N ILE A 175 -4.34 -1.61 4.60
CA ILE A 175 -5.39 -2.47 5.15
C ILE A 175 -5.80 -1.98 6.55
N ILE A 176 -4.82 -1.62 7.38
CA ILE A 176 -5.11 -1.12 8.74
C ILE A 176 -5.83 0.23 8.70
N GLU A 177 -5.47 1.10 7.77
CA GLU A 177 -6.17 2.36 7.58
C GLU A 177 -7.62 2.16 7.14
N ALA A 178 -7.87 1.22 6.23
CA ALA A 178 -9.22 0.83 5.87
C ALA A 178 -10.00 0.31 7.09
N LEU A 179 -9.43 -0.57 7.92
CA LEU A 179 -10.07 -1.07 9.14
C LEU A 179 -10.48 0.05 10.10
N LEU A 180 -9.59 1.04 10.32
CA LEU A 180 -9.84 2.18 11.18
C LEU A 180 -10.97 3.09 10.66
N ASN A 181 -11.09 3.22 9.35
CA ASN A 181 -12.03 4.12 8.69
C ASN A 181 -13.32 3.44 8.22
N GLY A 182 -13.72 2.34 8.87
CA GLY A 182 -15.01 1.68 8.64
C GLY A 182 -14.94 0.39 7.82
N GLY A 183 -13.77 0.05 7.26
CA GLY A 183 -13.54 -1.20 6.53
C GLY A 183 -13.69 -2.44 7.42
N LYS A 184 -13.70 -2.29 8.75
CA LYS A 184 -14.12 -3.38 9.64
C LYS A 184 -15.54 -3.88 9.35
N ASN A 185 -16.44 -3.04 8.84
CA ASN A 185 -17.85 -3.39 8.62
C ASN A 185 -18.05 -4.47 7.53
N ILE A 186 -17.06 -4.65 6.63
CA ILE A 186 -17.06 -5.72 5.61
C ILE A 186 -16.34 -6.99 6.10
N ILE A 187 -15.74 -6.95 7.29
CA ILE A 187 -15.05 -8.09 7.91
C ILE A 187 -15.99 -8.79 8.90
N LYS A 188 -16.01 -10.12 8.87
CA LYS A 188 -16.74 -10.92 9.86
C LYS A 188 -15.90 -11.08 11.12
N TYR A 189 -16.27 -10.38 12.19
CA TYR A 189 -15.63 -10.48 13.50
C TYR A 189 -16.67 -10.62 14.63
N ASN A 190 -16.28 -11.24 15.73
CA ASN A 190 -17.06 -11.34 16.96
C ASN A 190 -16.90 -10.10 17.83
N THR A 191 -15.70 -9.53 17.91
CA THR A 191 -15.42 -8.31 18.68
C THR A 191 -14.34 -7.50 17.99
N PHE A 192 -14.49 -6.17 18.02
CA PHE A 192 -13.50 -5.20 17.58
C PHE A 192 -13.37 -4.13 18.66
N THR A 193 -12.19 -4.01 19.25
CA THR A 193 -11.91 -3.05 20.32
C THR A 193 -10.67 -2.25 20.00
N THR A 194 -10.72 -0.94 20.27
CA THR A 194 -9.58 -0.04 20.14
C THR A 194 -9.15 0.43 21.53
N TYR A 195 -7.86 0.35 21.81
CA TYR A 195 -7.24 0.89 23.02
C TYR A 195 -6.28 2.01 22.64
N GLU A 196 -6.35 3.15 23.32
CA GLU A 196 -5.58 4.37 23.00
C GLU A 196 -4.70 4.85 24.15
N THR A 197 -4.78 4.21 25.32
CA THR A 197 -3.91 4.49 26.46
C THR A 197 -2.88 3.39 26.62
N LYS A 198 -1.65 3.77 27.01
CA LYS A 198 -0.57 2.80 27.25
C LYS A 198 -0.94 1.78 28.33
N GLN A 199 -1.71 2.19 29.34
CA GLN A 199 -2.15 1.29 30.41
C GLN A 199 -3.06 0.20 29.87
N ASP A 200 -4.11 0.58 29.13
CA ASP A 200 -5.09 -0.39 28.62
C ASP A 200 -4.46 -1.30 27.56
N ILE A 201 -3.56 -0.77 26.72
CA ILE A 201 -2.77 -1.56 25.77
C ILE A 201 -1.96 -2.63 26.50
N ASN A 202 -1.22 -2.25 27.55
CA ASN A 202 -0.40 -3.20 28.31
C ASN A 202 -1.26 -4.25 29.03
N GLU A 203 -2.39 -3.84 29.62
CA GLU A 203 -3.31 -4.74 30.29
C GLU A 203 -3.93 -5.77 29.33
N CYS A 204 -4.34 -5.32 28.14
CA CYS A 204 -4.84 -6.20 27.07
C CYS A 204 -3.76 -7.22 26.65
N LEU A 205 -2.56 -6.76 26.29
CA LEU A 205 -1.48 -7.65 25.86
C LEU A 205 -1.08 -8.66 26.95
N TYR A 206 -1.02 -8.23 28.21
CA TYR A 206 -0.72 -9.09 29.36
C TYR A 206 -1.80 -10.17 29.57
N THR A 207 -3.07 -9.76 29.56
CA THR A 207 -4.23 -10.66 29.78
C THR A 207 -4.31 -11.77 28.72
N HIS A 208 -3.91 -11.46 27.49
CA HIS A 208 -3.91 -12.41 26.37
C HIS A 208 -2.59 -13.19 26.23
N HIS A 209 -1.67 -13.05 27.19
CA HIS A 209 -0.37 -13.70 27.22
C HIS A 209 0.44 -13.46 25.93
N ILE A 210 0.48 -12.20 25.48
CA ILE A 210 1.31 -11.78 24.36
C ILE A 210 2.74 -11.63 24.86
N ASP A 211 3.66 -12.38 24.26
CA ASP A 211 5.10 -12.17 24.44
C ASP A 211 5.49 -10.76 23.96
N LEU A 212 5.87 -9.89 24.90
CA LEU A 212 6.22 -8.50 24.63
C LEU A 212 7.58 -8.36 23.94
N GLU A 213 8.51 -9.29 24.12
CA GLU A 213 9.80 -9.25 23.41
C GLU A 213 9.62 -9.62 21.94
N ALA A 214 8.76 -10.61 21.67
CA ALA A 214 8.37 -10.97 20.32
C ALA A 214 7.44 -9.91 19.68
N PHE A 215 6.59 -9.23 20.45
CA PHE A 215 5.68 -8.20 19.92
C PHE A 215 6.34 -6.84 19.73
N PHE A 216 7.33 -6.49 20.57
CA PHE A 216 8.11 -5.25 20.49
C PHE A 216 9.61 -5.54 20.45
N PRO A 217 10.13 -6.18 19.39
CA PRO A 217 11.54 -6.54 19.34
C PRO A 217 12.43 -5.30 19.30
N GLN A 218 13.60 -5.40 19.96
CA GLN A 218 14.59 -4.31 20.03
C GLN A 218 15.12 -3.88 18.66
N ASN A 219 15.30 -4.85 17.76
CA ASN A 219 15.72 -4.62 16.39
C ASN A 219 14.52 -4.81 15.45
N TYR A 220 13.73 -3.76 15.30
CA TYR A 220 12.70 -3.68 14.29
C TYR A 220 12.92 -2.41 13.48
N PHE A 221 13.23 -2.53 12.21
CA PHE A 221 13.41 -1.36 11.35
C PHE A 221 12.02 -0.79 11.06
N PRO A 222 11.66 0.36 11.65
CA PRO A 222 10.33 0.93 11.46
C PRO A 222 10.15 1.32 10.00
N TYR A 223 8.91 1.20 9.54
CA TYR A 223 8.50 1.66 8.22
C TYR A 223 8.33 3.18 8.24
N PHE A 224 8.60 3.83 7.11
CA PHE A 224 8.50 5.28 6.97
C PHE A 224 7.03 5.80 7.00
N CYS A 225 6.02 4.92 6.94
CA CYS A 225 4.60 5.30 7.00
C CYS A 225 3.99 5.17 8.40
N LYS A 226 4.06 3.98 9.02
CA LYS A 226 3.51 3.67 10.35
C LYS A 226 4.33 2.54 10.97
N ASN A 227 4.76 2.73 12.21
CA ASN A 227 5.47 1.69 12.94
C ASN A 227 4.43 0.70 13.50
N ILE A 228 4.22 -0.41 12.80
CA ILE A 228 3.15 -1.38 13.06
C ILE A 228 3.70 -2.64 13.73
N ARG A 229 3.01 -3.16 14.75
CA ARG A 229 3.25 -4.49 15.34
C ARG A 229 1.99 -5.32 15.26
N THR A 230 2.14 -6.58 14.89
CA THR A 230 1.00 -7.49 14.74
C THR A 230 1.27 -8.81 15.45
N CYS A 231 0.20 -9.42 15.97
CA CYS A 231 0.21 -10.78 16.47
C CYS A 231 -1.12 -11.43 16.15
N TRP A 232 -1.03 -12.63 15.62
CA TRP A 232 -2.16 -13.50 15.38
C TRP A 232 -2.09 -14.71 16.31
N ASP A 233 -3.08 -14.88 17.19
CA ASP A 233 -3.26 -16.06 18.03
C ASP A 233 -4.24 -17.03 17.35
N GLU A 234 -3.71 -18.04 16.67
CA GLU A 234 -4.50 -19.05 15.95
C GLU A 234 -5.36 -19.89 16.89
N LYS A 235 -4.96 -20.07 18.15
CA LYS A 235 -5.71 -20.88 19.12
C LYS A 235 -6.99 -20.16 19.54
N ASN A 236 -6.88 -18.89 19.89
CA ASN A 236 -8.00 -18.10 20.42
C ASN A 236 -8.77 -17.32 19.34
N LYS A 237 -8.26 -17.31 18.12
CA LYS A 237 -8.76 -16.52 16.98
C LYS A 237 -8.70 -15.01 17.24
N GLU A 238 -7.59 -14.57 17.82
CA GLU A 238 -7.40 -13.19 18.26
C GLU A 238 -6.29 -12.50 17.48
N LEU A 239 -6.60 -11.32 16.94
CA LEU A 239 -5.69 -10.49 16.17
C LEU A 239 -5.40 -9.19 16.93
N PHE A 240 -4.11 -8.89 17.07
CA PHE A 240 -3.60 -7.70 17.73
C PHE A 240 -2.83 -6.89 16.70
N ILE A 241 -3.17 -5.61 16.54
CA ILE A 241 -2.49 -4.67 15.64
C ILE A 241 -2.18 -3.40 16.45
N CYS A 242 -0.91 -3.17 16.75
CA CYS A 242 -0.47 -1.99 17.47
C CYS A 242 0.20 -0.99 16.53
N LEU A 243 -0.26 0.25 16.60
CA LEU A 243 0.34 1.42 15.95
C LEU A 243 1.19 2.17 16.96
N LEU A 244 2.45 2.41 16.61
CA LEU A 244 3.42 3.09 17.45
C LEU A 244 3.68 4.51 16.91
N LYS A 245 3.75 5.47 17.82
CA LYS A 245 4.24 6.84 17.57
C LYS A 245 5.62 6.98 18.22
N GLU A 246 6.66 7.24 17.44
CA GLU A 246 8.05 7.35 17.96
C GLU A 246 8.49 6.14 18.81
N ASN A 247 8.10 4.93 18.40
CA ASN A 247 8.32 3.66 19.13
C ASN A 247 7.51 3.47 20.43
N ILE A 248 6.56 4.35 20.70
CA ILE A 248 5.65 4.24 21.85
C ILE A 248 4.30 3.69 21.35
N PRO A 249 3.76 2.61 21.95
CA PRO A 249 2.42 2.14 21.66
C PRO A 249 1.40 3.27 21.82
N ASN A 250 0.70 3.60 20.73
CA ASN A 250 -0.26 4.70 20.68
C ASN A 250 -1.69 4.19 20.50
N THR A 251 -1.88 3.18 19.66
CA THR A 251 -3.19 2.57 19.42
C THR A 251 -3.03 1.07 19.31
N LEU A 252 -3.91 0.28 19.94
CA LEU A 252 -4.02 -1.16 19.74
C LEU A 252 -5.42 -1.48 19.22
N LEU A 253 -5.48 -2.14 18.08
CA LEU A 253 -6.69 -2.80 17.59
C LEU A 253 -6.64 -4.26 18.04
N PHE A 254 -7.71 -4.67 18.73
CA PHE A 254 -7.95 -6.03 19.14
C PHE A 254 -9.20 -6.55 18.42
N LEU A 255 -9.03 -7.62 17.66
CA LEU A 255 -10.12 -8.29 16.96
C LEU A 255 -10.21 -9.72 17.42
N LYS A 256 -11.43 -10.18 17.70
CA LYS A 256 -11.76 -11.59 17.85
C LYS A 256 -12.55 -12.04 16.63
N LEU A 257 -12.02 -12.99 15.88
CA LEU A 257 -12.58 -13.50 14.61
C LEU A 257 -13.35 -14.82 14.79
#